data_AF-A0A2J0LCH1-F1
#
_entry.id   AF-A0A2J0LCH1-F1
#
_cell.length_a   1.000
_cell.length_b   1.000
_cell.length_c   1.000
_cell.angle_alpha   90.00
_cell.angle_beta   90.00
_cell.angle_gamma   90.00
#
_symmetry.space_group_name_H-M   'P 1'
#
loop_
_entity.id
_entity.type
_entity.pdbx_description
1 polymer ?
#
loop_
_entity_poly.entity_id
_entity_poly.type
_entity_poly.pdbx_seq_one_letter_code
_entity_poly.pdbx_strand_id
1 'polypeptide(L)' 'KDADVIVIDIEGDGFLYKMVRNIIGVVTRVGSGMIPQGSLWEILQKKDKALVKYTAAAHGLALLEVKY' A
#
# COMPACT_ATOMS: atom_id res chain seq x y z
N LYS A 1 -14.49 18.39 -7.18
CA LYS A 1 -13.38 18.90 -8.02
C LYS A 1 -12.15 18.24 -7.41
N ASP A 2 -11.85 17.02 -7.85
CA ASP A 2 -10.85 16.14 -7.24
C ASP A 2 -10.10 15.37 -8.34
N ALA A 3 -9.94 16.00 -9.51
CA ALA A 3 -9.44 15.31 -10.70
C ALA A 3 -7.96 14.86 -10.60
N ASP A 4 -7.23 15.31 -9.58
CA ASP A 4 -5.80 15.08 -9.40
C ASP A 4 -5.43 14.23 -8.17
N VAL A 5 -6.41 13.62 -7.48
CA VAL A 5 -6.14 12.78 -6.30
C VAL A 5 -6.53 11.33 -6.57
N ILE A 6 -5.59 10.41 -6.33
CA ILE A 6 -5.87 8.97 -6.31
C ILE A 6 -6.14 8.56 -4.87
N VAL A 7 -7.38 8.15 -4.61
CA VAL A 7 -7.79 7.59 -3.31
C VAL A 7 -7.76 6.06 -3.42
N ILE A 8 -7.23 5.40 -2.38
CA ILE A 8 -7.14 3.95 -2.32
C ILE A 8 -7.76 3.49 -0.99
N ASP A 9 -8.87 2.79 -1.09
CA ASP A 9 -9.55 2.19 0.04
C ASP A 9 -9.09 0.74 0.22
N ILE A 10 -8.75 0.39 1.46
CA ILE A 10 -8.34 -0.98 1.84
C ILE A 10 -9.20 -1.43 3.00
N GLU A 11 -9.90 -2.54 2.80
CA GLU A 11 -10.72 -3.21 3.81
C GLU A 11 -10.09 -4.56 4.20
N GLY A 12 -10.22 -4.93 5.47
CA GLY A 12 -9.70 -6.18 6.01
C GLY A 12 -10.19 -6.43 7.43
N ASP A 13 -10.10 -7.68 7.88
CA ASP A 13 -10.42 -8.12 9.25
C ASP A 13 -9.41 -7.60 10.29
N GLY A 14 -8.16 -7.41 9.86
CA GLY A 14 -7.11 -6.79 10.65
C GLY A 14 -5.90 -6.44 9.81
N PHE A 15 -5.09 -5.50 10.30
CA PHE A 15 -3.88 -5.06 9.63
C PHE A 15 -2.67 -5.22 10.55
N LEU A 16 -1.58 -5.79 10.01
CA LEU A 16 -0.31 -5.81 10.72
C LEU A 16 0.28 -4.40 10.82
N TYR A 17 1.23 -4.23 11.75
CA TYR A 17 1.95 -2.96 11.91
C TYR A 17 2.59 -2.50 10.59
N LYS A 18 2.20 -1.29 10.15
CA LYS A 18 2.56 -0.62 8.88
C LYS A 18 2.06 -1.29 7.60
N MET A 19 1.20 -2.32 7.68
CA MET A 19 0.78 -3.13 6.52
C MET A 19 0.18 -2.27 5.39
N VAL A 20 -0.83 -1.48 5.69
CA VAL A 20 -1.50 -0.61 4.70
C VAL A 20 -0.49 0.32 4.02
N ARG A 21 0.31 1.06 4.80
CA ARG A 21 1.31 1.99 4.27
C ARG A 21 2.42 1.31 3.47
N ASN A 22 2.76 0.07 3.80
CA ASN A 22 3.72 -0.73 3.06
C ASN A 22 3.17 -1.18 1.71
N ILE A 23 1.92 -1.64 1.66
CA ILE A 23 1.24 -2.01 0.42
C ILE A 23 1.19 -0.79 -0.51
N ILE A 24 0.68 0.33 -0.01
CA ILE A 24 0.55 1.56 -0.80
C ILE A 24 1.92 2.07 -1.27
N GLY A 25 2.96 2.00 -0.42
CA GLY A 25 4.31 2.40 -0.79
C GLY A 25 4.86 1.65 -2.01
N VAL A 26 4.60 0.34 -2.10
CA VAL A 26 4.96 -0.49 -3.26
C VAL A 26 4.08 -0.18 -4.46
N VAL A 27 2.76 -0.11 -4.27
CA VAL A 27 1.77 0.18 -5.33
C VAL A 27 2.08 1.52 -6.01
N THR A 28 2.37 2.57 -5.25
CA THR A 28 2.71 3.88 -5.81
C THR A 28 3.98 3.82 -6.67
N ARG A 29 4.99 3.03 -6.28
CA ARG A 29 6.24 2.86 -7.06
C ARG A 29 6.01 2.06 -8.34
N VAL A 30 5.15 1.04 -8.30
CA VAL A 30 4.73 0.31 -9.50
C VAL A 30 3.95 1.23 -10.43
N GLY A 31 2.94 1.93 -9.91
CA GLY A 31 2.06 2.80 -10.69
C GLY A 31 2.79 3.98 -11.34
N SER A 32 3.86 4.47 -10.73
CA SER A 32 4.72 5.51 -11.30
C SER A 32 5.81 4.97 -12.26
N GLY A 33 5.87 3.66 -12.50
CA GLY A 33 6.90 3.02 -13.34
C GLY A 33 8.32 2.99 -12.72
N MET A 34 8.46 3.25 -11.42
CA MET A 34 9.76 3.22 -10.74
C MET A 34 10.27 1.79 -10.48
N ILE A 35 9.35 0.83 -10.36
CA ILE A 35 9.67 -0.61 -10.22
C ILE A 35 8.75 -1.45 -11.13
N PRO A 36 9.17 -2.67 -11.53
CA PRO A 36 8.38 -3.54 -12.40
C PRO A 36 6.98 -3.87 -11.86
N GLN A 37 6.01 -4.05 -12.77
CA GLN A 37 4.63 -4.40 -12.42
C GLN A 37 4.51 -5.71 -11.61
N GLY A 38 5.45 -6.65 -11.78
CA GLY A 38 5.50 -7.92 -11.04
C GLY A 38 6.06 -7.81 -9.61
N SER A 39 6.65 -6.68 -9.21
CA SER A 39 7.38 -6.58 -7.94
C SER A 39 6.49 -6.80 -6.71
N LEU A 40 5.24 -6.33 -6.74
CA LEU A 40 4.32 -6.58 -5.62
C LEU A 40 4.04 -8.08 -5.46
N TRP A 41 3.82 -8.79 -6.56
CA TRP A 41 3.58 -10.24 -6.55
C TRP A 41 4.79 -11.01 -6.01
N GLU A 42 6.00 -10.64 -6.44
CA GLU A 42 7.24 -11.25 -5.95
C GLU A 42 7.43 -11.07 -4.44
N ILE A 43 7.15 -9.87 -3.92
CA ILE A 43 7.24 -9.57 -2.48
C ILE A 43 6.24 -10.45 -1.70
N LEU A 44 5.01 -10.55 -2.19
CA LEU A 44 3.96 -11.36 -1.55
C LEU A 44 4.32 -12.85 -1.55
N GLN A 45 4.85 -13.38 -2.65
CA GLN A 45 5.27 -14.78 -2.77
C GLN A 45 6.42 -15.14 -1.82
N LYS A 46 7.39 -14.23 -1.67
CA LYS A 46 8.53 -14.44 -0.78
C LYS A 46 8.18 -14.31 0.71
N LYS A 47 7.03 -13.69 1.03
CA LYS A 47 6.57 -13.44 2.41
C LYS A 47 7.64 -12.78 3.29
N ASP A 48 8.52 -12.01 2.68
CA ASP A 48 9.65 -11.38 3.35
C ASP A 48 9.47 -9.86 3.39
N LYS A 49 9.24 -9.36 4.60
CA LYS A 49 9.06 -7.94 4.86
C LYS A 49 10.32 -7.12 4.57
N ALA A 50 11.51 -7.71 4.61
CA ALA A 50 12.77 -7.02 4.30
C ALA A 50 12.82 -6.54 2.84
N LEU A 51 12.01 -7.14 1.96
CA LEU A 51 11.91 -6.75 0.55
C LEU A 51 11.05 -5.48 0.36
N VAL A 52 10.26 -5.09 1.35
CA VAL A 52 9.47 -3.86 1.31
C VAL A 52 10.37 -2.68 1.66
N LYS A 53 10.89 -2.02 0.62
CA LYS A 53 11.78 -0.85 0.76
C LYS A 53 11.06 0.49 0.81
N TYR A 54 9.75 0.50 0.57
CA TYR A 54 8.96 1.72 0.38
C TYR A 54 7.75 1.69 1.30
N THR A 55 7.65 2.69 2.18
CA THR A 55 6.49 2.89 3.06
C THR A 55 5.90 4.26 2.75
N ALA A 56 4.61 4.31 2.43
CA ALA A 56 3.89 5.55 2.19
C ALA A 56 3.93 6.48 3.41
N ALA A 57 3.81 7.79 3.22
CA ALA A 57 3.77 8.75 4.33
C ALA A 57 2.55 8.53 5.24
N ALA A 58 2.65 8.88 6.53
CA ALA A 58 1.59 8.62 7.51
C ALA A 58 0.38 9.53 7.34
N HIS A 59 0.61 10.79 6.95
CA HIS A 59 -0.42 11.83 6.88
C HIS A 59 -1.46 11.60 5.77
N GLY A 60 -1.23 10.64 4.86
CA GLY A 60 -2.19 10.25 3.83
C GLY A 60 -3.08 9.06 4.21
N LEU A 61 -2.92 8.50 5.41
CA LEU A 61 -3.74 7.37 5.89
C LEU A 61 -4.78 7.85 6.90
N ALA A 62 -6.03 7.48 6.68
CA ALA A 62 -7.14 7.70 7.61
C ALA A 62 -7.95 6.41 7.80
N LEU A 63 -8.48 6.19 9.01
CA LEU A 63 -9.49 5.17 9.27
C LEU A 63 -10.85 5.72 8.86
N LEU A 64 -11.54 5.03 7.95
CA LEU A 64 -12.84 5.47 7.43
C LEU A 64 -14.01 4.87 8.21
N GLU A 65 -14.03 3.55 8.40
CA GLU A 65 -15.16 2.83 8.99
C GLU A 65 -14.67 1.58 9.75
N VAL A 66 -15.41 1.18 10.78
CA VAL A 66 -15.30 -0.13 11.44
C VAL A 66 -16.67 -0.81 11.35
N LYS A 67 -16.75 -1.95 10.67
CA LYS A 67 -17.97 -2.74 10.51
C LYS A 67 -18.11 -3.72 11.70
N TYR A 68 -19.32 -3.83 12.24
CA TYR A 68 -19.68 -4.69 13.36
C TYR A 68 -20.66 -5.78 12.95
#